data_AF-A0A341CRH2-F1
#
_entry.id   AF-A0A341CRH2-F1
#
_cell.length_a   1.000
_cell.length_b   1.000
_cell.length_c   1.000
_cell.angle_alpha   90.00
_cell.angle_beta   90.00
_cell.angle_gamma   90.00
#
_symmetry.space_group_name_H-M   'P 1'
#
loop_
_entity.id
_entity.type
_entity.pdbx_description
1 polymer ?
#
loop_
_entity_poly.entity_id
_entity_poly.type
_entity_poly.pdbx_seq_one_letter_code
_entity_poly.pdbx_strand_id
1 'polypeptide(L)'
;MKATDLLMVMRCLGASPTPGEVQRHLQTHGIDRNGELDFSTFLTIMHMQIKQEDPEKEILLAMLMADKEKKGYIMASELRSKLVKLGEKLTHKEVDDLFREADIDPHGKVKYDEFIHKITIPVQDY
;
A
#
# COMPACT_ATOMS: atom_id res chain seq x y z
N MET A 1 17.96 13.35 -2.53
CA MET A 1 16.75 13.02 -1.73
C MET A 1 17.10 11.84 -0.83
N LYS A 2 16.71 11.81 0.45
CA LYS A 2 17.04 10.66 1.31
C LYS A 2 16.18 9.45 0.96
N ALA A 3 16.75 8.25 1.08
CA ALA A 3 16.03 7.00 0.87
C ALA A 3 14.84 6.83 1.82
N THR A 4 14.91 7.39 3.02
CA THR A 4 13.80 7.40 4.00
C THR A 4 12.58 8.16 3.52
N ASP A 5 12.77 9.18 2.68
CA ASP A 5 11.71 10.09 2.25
C ASP A 5 10.99 9.55 1.01
N LEU A 6 11.57 8.55 0.34
CA LEU A 6 11.08 8.00 -0.93
C LEU A 6 9.62 7.54 -0.82
N LEU A 7 9.25 6.81 0.23
CA LEU A 7 7.86 6.35 0.44
C LEU A 7 6.86 7.51 0.46
N MET A 8 7.17 8.57 1.21
CA MET A 8 6.31 9.74 1.34
C MET A 8 6.21 10.48 -0.01
N VAL A 9 7.34 10.70 -0.68
CA VAL A 9 7.37 11.40 -1.97
C VAL A 9 6.58 10.64 -3.04
N MET A 10 6.69 9.30 -3.06
CA MET A 10 5.93 8.48 -4.00
C MET A 10 4.42 8.62 -3.79
N ARG A 11 3.98 8.62 -2.53
CA ARG A 11 2.58 8.85 -2.13
C ARG A 11 2.08 10.25 -2.50
N CYS A 12 2.88 11.29 -2.26
CA CYS A 12 2.53 12.66 -2.64
C CYS A 12 2.34 12.84 -4.15
N LEU A 13 2.92 11.96 -4.97
CA LEU A 13 2.83 12.00 -6.43
C LEU A 13 1.78 11.02 -6.98
N GLY A 14 0.96 10.42 -6.11
CA GLY A 14 -0.20 9.61 -6.47
C GLY A 14 0.06 8.13 -6.69
N ALA A 15 1.26 7.62 -6.36
CA ALA A 15 1.52 6.19 -6.29
C ALA A 15 1.26 5.68 -4.86
N SER A 16 0.90 4.42 -4.67
CA SER A 16 0.64 3.80 -3.37
C SER A 16 1.60 2.63 -3.09
N PRO A 17 2.93 2.83 -3.16
CA PRO A 17 3.87 1.75 -2.94
C PRO A 17 3.82 1.23 -1.50
N THR A 18 4.06 -0.07 -1.34
CA THR A 18 4.27 -0.66 -0.02
C THR A 18 5.69 -0.35 0.49
N PRO A 19 5.93 -0.39 1.81
CA PRO A 19 7.28 -0.25 2.36
C PRO A 19 8.27 -1.30 1.83
N GLY A 20 7.80 -2.51 1.53
CA GLY A 20 8.64 -3.57 0.95
C GLY A 20 9.02 -3.29 -0.50
N GLU A 21 8.10 -2.73 -1.29
CA GLU A 21 8.33 -2.26 -2.66
C GLU A 21 9.40 -1.18 -2.70
N VAL A 22 9.27 -0.16 -1.84
CA VAL A 22 10.27 0.90 -1.70
C VAL A 22 11.64 0.31 -1.35
N GLN A 23 11.68 -0.61 -0.38
CA GLN A 23 12.93 -1.28 -0.02
C GLN A 23 13.53 -2.08 -1.19
N ARG A 24 12.70 -2.74 -2.01
CA ARG A 24 13.14 -3.49 -3.19
C ARG A 24 13.70 -2.58 -4.28
N HIS A 25 13.04 -1.43 -4.51
CA HIS A 25 13.53 -0.40 -5.43
C HIS A 25 14.90 0.11 -5.01
N LEU A 26 15.09 0.41 -3.72
CA LEU A 26 16.37 0.86 -3.16
C LEU A 26 17.46 -0.21 -3.32
N GLN A 27 17.15 -1.47 -2.97
CA GLN A 27 18.09 -2.58 -3.10
C GLN A 27 18.52 -2.84 -4.55
N THR A 28 17.57 -2.73 -5.50
CA THR A 28 17.84 -2.92 -6.94
C THR A 28 18.85 -1.89 -7.47
N HIS A 29 18.85 -0.69 -6.90
CA HIS A 29 19.77 0.39 -7.26
C HIS A 29 21.01 0.46 -6.35
N GLY A 30 21.19 -0.50 -5.44
CA GLY A 30 22.33 -0.54 -4.52
C GLY A 30 22.33 0.58 -3.48
N ILE A 31 21.17 1.17 -3.20
CA ILE A 31 21.02 2.28 -2.26
C ILE A 31 20.64 1.71 -0.88
N ASP A 32 21.41 2.07 0.14
CA ASP A 32 21.10 1.71 1.51
C ASP A 32 19.98 2.60 2.10
N ARG A 33 19.44 2.22 3.28
CA ARG A 33 18.32 2.95 3.91
C ARG A 33 18.65 4.38 4.34
N ASN A 34 19.93 4.70 4.51
CA ASN A 34 20.42 6.03 4.87
C ASN A 34 21.03 6.78 3.67
N GLY A 35 20.98 6.15 2.49
CA GLY A 35 21.59 6.66 1.27
C GLY A 35 20.81 7.81 0.68
N GLU A 36 21.42 8.42 -0.34
CA GLU A 36 20.82 9.50 -1.10
C GLU A 36 20.52 9.04 -2.52
N LEU A 37 19.36 9.44 -3.01
CA LEU A 37 18.91 9.26 -4.37
C LEU A 37 19.11 10.58 -5.12
N ASP A 38 19.74 10.47 -6.28
CA ASP A 38 19.68 11.52 -7.28
C ASP A 38 18.31 11.53 -7.99
N PHE A 39 18.06 12.61 -8.73
CA PHE A 39 16.77 12.78 -9.41
C PHE A 39 16.53 11.75 -10.51
N SER A 40 17.59 11.31 -11.21
CA SER A 40 17.50 10.33 -12.30
C SER A 40 17.07 8.95 -11.78
N THR A 41 17.64 8.53 -10.66
CA THR A 41 17.33 7.27 -9.97
C THR A 41 15.90 7.31 -9.45
N PHE A 42 15.49 8.42 -8.85
CA PHE A 42 14.11 8.61 -8.41
C PHE A 42 13.09 8.47 -9.56
N LEU A 43 13.33 9.12 -10.71
CA LEU A 43 12.44 8.99 -11.88
C LEU A 43 12.37 7.55 -12.41
N THR A 44 13.49 6.83 -12.37
CA THR A 44 13.54 5.42 -12.78
C THR A 44 12.67 4.55 -11.87
N ILE A 45 12.82 4.70 -10.55
CA ILE A 45 12.01 4.01 -9.55
C ILE A 45 10.53 4.33 -9.72
N MET A 46 10.17 5.60 -9.90
CA MET A 46 8.79 6.03 -10.09
C MET A 46 8.16 5.43 -11.33
N HIS A 47 8.88 5.47 -12.45
CA HIS A 47 8.40 4.88 -13.70
C HIS A 47 8.21 3.36 -13.59
N MET A 48 9.06 2.66 -12.82
CA MET A 48 8.87 1.24 -12.53
C MET A 48 7.62 1.01 -11.67
N GLN A 49 7.45 1.78 -10.59
CA GLN A 49 6.30 1.67 -9.69
C GLN A 49 4.97 1.87 -10.44
N ILE A 50 4.82 2.98 -11.17
CA ILE A 50 3.55 3.32 -11.85
C ILE A 50 3.16 2.26 -12.89
N LYS A 51 4.13 1.53 -13.46
CA LYS A 51 3.87 0.46 -14.43
C LYS A 51 3.42 -0.85 -13.81
N GLN A 52 3.84 -1.16 -12.58
CA GLN A 52 3.49 -2.40 -11.90
C GLN A 52 2.23 -2.24 -11.04
N GLU A 53 1.92 -1.03 -10.60
CA GLU A 53 0.94 -0.79 -9.56
C GLU A 53 -0.50 -0.76 -10.11
N ASP A 54 -1.34 -1.64 -9.57
CA ASP A 54 -2.80 -1.63 -9.74
C ASP A 54 -3.45 -1.97 -8.38
N PRO A 55 -3.44 -1.00 -7.45
CA PRO A 55 -3.79 -1.26 -6.05
C PRO A 55 -5.27 -1.65 -5.93
N GLU A 56 -6.13 -1.03 -6.74
CA GLU A 56 -7.56 -1.38 -6.80
C GLU A 56 -7.76 -2.86 -7.12
N LYS A 57 -7.10 -3.36 -8.17
CA LYS A 57 -7.22 -4.77 -8.56
C LYS A 57 -6.65 -5.71 -7.51
N GLU A 58 -5.49 -5.40 -6.93
CA GLU A 58 -4.86 -6.26 -5.92
C GLU A 58 -5.71 -6.37 -4.65
N ILE A 59 -6.24 -5.24 -4.17
CA ILE A 59 -7.12 -5.20 -3.00
C ILE A 59 -8.44 -5.90 -3.29
N LEU A 60 -9.04 -5.67 -4.46
CA LEU A 60 -10.27 -6.36 -4.87
C LEU A 60 -10.06 -7.88 -4.90
N LEU A 61 -8.95 -8.36 -5.48
CA LEU A 61 -8.61 -9.78 -5.49
C LEU A 61 -8.42 -10.33 -4.07
N ALA A 62 -7.73 -9.60 -3.18
CA ALA A 62 -7.55 -10.00 -1.79
C ALA A 62 -8.88 -10.13 -1.05
N MET A 63 -9.80 -9.19 -1.27
CA MET A 63 -11.13 -9.18 -0.67
C MET A 63 -12.03 -10.29 -1.23
N LEU A 64 -12.03 -10.52 -2.54
CA LEU A 64 -12.76 -11.64 -3.16
C LEU A 64 -12.25 -13.01 -2.68
N MET A 65 -10.95 -13.15 -2.43
CA MET A 65 -10.38 -14.36 -1.82
C MET A 65 -10.72 -14.51 -0.32
N ALA A 66 -11.18 -13.45 0.32
CA ALA A 66 -11.58 -13.45 1.73
C ALA A 66 -13.08 -13.70 1.89
N ASP A 67 -13.91 -13.02 1.10
CA ASP A 67 -15.37 -13.14 1.14
C ASP A 67 -15.88 -14.31 0.28
N LYS A 68 -15.72 -15.52 0.81
CA LYS A 68 -16.22 -16.74 0.15
C LYS A 68 -17.73 -16.73 -0.11
N GLU A 69 -18.46 -15.96 0.67
CA GLU A 69 -19.93 -15.89 0.64
C GLU A 69 -20.44 -14.72 -0.23
N LYS A 70 -19.55 -13.91 -0.81
CA LYS A 70 -19.87 -12.76 -1.67
C LYS A 70 -20.86 -11.79 -1.01
N LYS A 71 -20.69 -11.53 0.28
CA LYS A 71 -21.47 -10.56 1.07
C LYS A 71 -21.26 -9.12 0.63
N GLY A 72 -20.17 -8.82 -0.08
CA GLY A 72 -19.78 -7.45 -0.43
C GLY A 72 -19.00 -6.74 0.68
N TYR A 73 -18.63 -7.47 1.72
CA TYR A 73 -17.83 -6.97 2.84
C TYR A 73 -17.09 -8.13 3.53
N ILE A 74 -16.00 -7.81 4.22
CA ILE A 74 -15.29 -8.75 5.10
C ILE A 74 -15.08 -8.14 6.48
N MET A 75 -14.75 -8.97 7.47
CA MET A 75 -14.37 -8.42 8.77
C MET A 75 -12.97 -7.81 8.70
N ALA A 76 -12.74 -6.69 9.40
CA ALA A 76 -11.42 -6.06 9.47
C ALA A 76 -10.33 -7.04 9.97
N SER A 77 -10.69 -7.94 10.90
CA SER A 77 -9.81 -9.03 11.36
C SER A 77 -9.42 -10.02 10.26
N GLU A 78 -10.33 -10.33 9.33
CA GLU A 78 -10.07 -11.22 8.19
C GLU A 78 -9.20 -10.52 7.15
N LEU A 79 -9.50 -9.25 6.84
CA LEU A 79 -8.68 -8.42 5.96
C LEU A 79 -7.25 -8.32 6.50
N ARG A 80 -7.08 -8.07 7.81
CA ARG A 80 -5.77 -8.05 8.46
C ARG A 80 -5.03 -9.36 8.31
N SER A 81 -5.70 -10.49 8.56
CA SER A 81 -5.12 -11.83 8.38
C SER A 81 -4.68 -12.07 6.93
N LYS A 82 -5.40 -11.51 5.95
CA LYS A 82 -5.07 -11.64 4.53
C LYS A 82 -3.92 -10.74 4.10
N LEU A 83 -3.90 -9.47 4.50
CA LEU A 83 -2.84 -8.51 4.15
C LEU A 83 -1.47 -8.92 4.72
N VAL A 84 -1.44 -9.61 5.86
CA VAL A 84 -0.19 -10.17 6.42
C VAL A 84 0.28 -11.45 5.70
N LYS A 85 -0.61 -12.11 4.94
CA LYS A 85 -0.35 -13.42 4.31
C LYS A 85 -0.26 -13.39 2.78
N LEU A 86 -0.87 -12.41 2.13
CA LEU A 86 -1.03 -12.32 0.69
C LEU A 86 -0.05 -11.31 0.09
N GLY A 87 0.60 -11.68 -1.02
CA GLY A 87 1.48 -10.78 -1.76
C GLY A 87 2.68 -10.30 -0.95
N GLU A 88 2.94 -9.00 -0.99
CA GLU A 88 3.94 -8.36 -0.14
C GLU A 88 3.40 -8.23 1.28
N LYS A 89 3.95 -9.06 2.17
CA LYS A 89 3.44 -9.23 3.52
C LYS A 89 3.66 -7.96 4.32
N LEU A 90 2.57 -7.24 4.58
CA LEU A 90 2.57 -6.15 5.54
C LEU A 90 2.74 -6.72 6.95
N THR A 91 3.48 -6.00 7.77
CA THR A 91 3.56 -6.23 9.20
C THR A 91 2.24 -5.85 9.87
N HIS A 92 1.97 -6.42 11.05
CA HIS A 92 0.78 -6.05 11.83
C HIS A 92 0.68 -4.53 12.06
N LYS A 93 1.81 -3.86 12.29
CA LYS A 93 1.87 -2.42 12.49
C LYS A 93 1.46 -1.65 11.22
N GLU A 94 1.97 -2.03 10.06
CA GLU A 94 1.62 -1.39 8.79
C GLU A 94 0.14 -1.56 8.46
N VAL A 95 -0.45 -2.71 8.78
CA VAL A 95 -1.91 -2.90 8.60
C VAL A 95 -2.71 -2.05 9.59
N ASP A 96 -2.25 -1.94 10.84
CA ASP A 96 -2.92 -1.11 11.84
C ASP A 96 -2.85 0.39 11.48
N ASP A 97 -1.72 0.83 10.91
CA ASP A 97 -1.55 2.19 10.39
C ASP A 97 -2.46 2.42 9.17
N LEU A 98 -2.55 1.47 8.23
CA LEU A 98 -3.46 1.52 7.08
C LEU A 98 -4.94 1.61 7.52
N PHE A 99 -5.35 0.82 8.51
CA PHE A 99 -6.73 0.85 9.02
C PHE A 99 -7.05 2.17 9.72
N ARG A 100 -6.06 2.77 10.40
CA ARG A 100 -6.20 4.10 11.01
C ARG A 100 -6.35 5.18 9.95
N GLU A 101 -5.51 5.16 8.93
CA GLU A 101 -5.55 6.11 7.79
C GLU A 101 -6.89 6.00 7.05
N ALA A 102 -7.40 4.77 6.86
CA ALA A 102 -8.67 4.52 6.21
C ALA A 102 -9.89 4.63 7.15
N ASP A 103 -9.73 5.07 8.40
CA ASP A 103 -10.82 5.16 9.39
C ASP A 103 -11.71 3.91 9.41
N ILE A 104 -11.06 2.75 9.64
CA ILE A 104 -11.69 1.42 9.71
C ILE A 104 -11.71 0.97 11.16
N ASP A 105 -12.90 0.59 11.63
CA ASP A 105 -13.04 -0.09 12.92
C ASP A 105 -12.37 -1.48 12.86
N PRO A 106 -11.39 -1.79 13.74
CA PRO A 106 -10.73 -3.09 13.83
C PRO A 106 -11.67 -4.27 14.08
N HIS A 107 -12.86 -4.02 14.61
CA HIS A 107 -13.92 -5.01 14.84
C HIS A 107 -15.12 -4.83 13.89
N GLY A 108 -15.06 -3.84 13.01
CA GLY A 108 -16.10 -3.49 12.07
C GLY A 108 -16.01 -4.25 10.74
N LYS A 109 -17.05 -4.04 9.93
CA LYS A 109 -17.15 -4.57 8.57
C LYS A 109 -16.46 -3.61 7.61
N VAL A 110 -15.64 -4.15 6.72
CA VAL A 110 -14.98 -3.41 5.65
C VAL A 110 -15.69 -3.72 4.34
N LYS A 111 -16.37 -2.72 3.77
CA LYS A 111 -16.95 -2.82 2.42
C LYS A 111 -15.88 -2.57 1.37
N TYR A 112 -16.01 -3.21 0.23
CA TYR A 112 -14.97 -3.16 -0.81
C TYR A 112 -14.80 -1.76 -1.40
N ASP A 113 -15.90 -1.16 -1.85
CA ASP A 113 -15.88 0.15 -2.50
C ASP A 113 -15.34 1.23 -1.56
N GLU A 114 -15.76 1.19 -0.28
CA GLU A 114 -15.30 2.15 0.73
C GLU A 114 -13.80 2.00 0.99
N PHE A 115 -13.30 0.77 1.08
CA PHE A 115 -11.88 0.53 1.35
C PHE A 115 -11.00 0.94 0.16
N ILE A 116 -11.35 0.47 -1.04
CA ILE A 116 -10.64 0.81 -2.28
C ILE A 116 -10.61 2.32 -2.46
N HIS A 117 -11.75 3.00 -2.32
CA HIS A 117 -11.81 4.45 -2.46
C HIS A 117 -10.91 5.19 -1.46
N LYS A 118 -10.85 4.74 -0.20
CA LYS A 118 -10.03 5.39 0.83
C LYS A 118 -8.52 5.17 0.65
N ILE A 119 -8.10 4.08 0.03
CA ILE A 119 -6.67 3.74 -0.13
C ILE A 119 -6.10 4.09 -1.51
N THR A 120 -6.95 4.31 -2.52
CA THR A 120 -6.53 4.72 -3.87
C THR A 120 -6.62 6.22 -4.11
N ILE A 121 -7.38 6.94 -3.27
CA ILE A 121 -7.48 8.40 -3.37
C ILE A 121 -6.45 9.02 -2.43
N PRO A 122 -5.52 9.84 -2.95
CA PRO A 122 -4.64 10.62 -2.08
C PRO A 122 -5.52 11.52 -1.20
N VAL A 123 -5.31 11.44 0.12
CA VAL A 123 -5.99 12.29 1.10
C VAL A 123 -5.88 13.73 0.61
N GLN A 124 -7.02 14.34 0.26
CA GLN A 124 -7.04 15.76 -0.11
C GLN A 124 -6.81 16.56 1.17
N ASP A 125 -5.54 16.80 1.50
CA ASP A 125 -5.16 17.86 2.42
C ASP A 125 -5.51 19.19 1.72
N TYR A 126 -6.61 19.83 2.15
CA TYR A 126 -6.95 21.23 1.87
C TYR A 126 -6.59 22.10 3.08
#